data_AF-F9WP94-F1
#
_entry.id   AF-F9WP94-F1
#
_cell.length_a   1.000
_cell.length_b   1.000
_cell.length_c   1.000
_cell.angle_alpha   90.00
_cell.angle_beta   90.00
_cell.angle_gamma   90.00
#
_symmetry.space_group_name_H-M   'P 1'
#
loop_
_entity.id
_entity.type
_entity.pdbx_description
1 polymer ?
#
loop_
_entity_poly.entity_id
_entity_poly.type
_entity_poly.pdbx_seq_one_letter_code
_entity_poly.pdbx_strand_id
1 'polypeptide(L)'
;MKQTPKNGKGRCHLRSVAITCDGWAMPFTVVEENPTGLGRRFVAWPKGKNAHGDCEAKASLTHVPYHLVAVFGEVSAVFDLKASFFHASLPQGSRASFRGHTEPGRLVEATRPPKGYERRPEMLHTVARVLVGDPAVVSSKYAPPRSLKIHVRIGNVGTSGPRHGLDKWGRVVTPNARQCGTMLGESNCLAEKCEFIGASFSHETDTVRLTQKAIRKLREALSLERLTVVGLECLTSRVVCAAGVRGALLGYYFSLKAVRWRLSKLNRGLLQLNGAAGLPAHAVRHGKLWLSALLGNRAVAPRRHRPTSATLVADASMY
;
A
#
# COMPACT_ATOMS: atom_id res chain seq x y z
N MET A 1 14.03 0.91 -37.45
CA MET A 1 13.33 2.20 -37.37
C MET A 1 12.84 2.37 -35.93
N LYS A 2 13.54 3.19 -35.11
CA LYS A 2 13.21 3.38 -33.69
C LYS A 2 11.95 4.25 -33.59
N GLN A 3 10.85 3.70 -33.10
CA GLN A 3 9.68 4.49 -32.72
C GLN A 3 10.03 5.28 -31.46
N THR A 4 10.12 6.61 -31.61
CA THR A 4 10.12 7.56 -30.49
C THR A 4 8.77 7.49 -29.76
N PRO A 5 8.74 7.50 -28.42
CA PRO A 5 7.48 7.51 -27.69
C PRO A 5 6.78 8.85 -27.93
N LYS A 6 5.52 8.80 -28.40
CA LYS A 6 4.67 9.99 -28.55
C LYS A 6 4.42 10.60 -27.16
N ASN A 7 4.98 11.78 -26.91
CA ASN A 7 4.66 12.63 -25.76
C ASN A 7 3.17 13.01 -25.79
N GLY A 8 2.37 12.41 -24.90
CA GLY A 8 0.96 12.74 -24.75
C GLY A 8 0.79 14.02 -23.94
N LYS A 9 0.31 15.10 -24.55
CA LYS A 9 -0.11 16.32 -23.86
C LYS A 9 -1.43 16.04 -23.12
N GLY A 10 -1.42 16.12 -21.79
CA GLY A 10 -2.61 16.06 -20.94
C GLY A 10 -2.89 17.40 -20.27
N ARG A 11 -4.18 17.75 -20.07
CA ARG A 11 -4.64 18.96 -19.39
C ARG A 11 -5.54 18.56 -18.22
N CYS A 12 -5.34 19.14 -17.03
CA CYS A 12 -6.23 18.92 -15.89
C CYS A 12 -6.37 20.16 -14.99
N HIS A 13 -7.56 20.35 -14.42
CA HIS A 13 -7.92 21.50 -13.59
C HIS A 13 -7.83 21.19 -12.09
N LEU A 14 -7.08 21.99 -11.34
CA LEU A 14 -7.15 22.07 -9.88
C LEU A 14 -7.63 23.46 -9.50
N ARG A 15 -8.78 23.57 -8.81
CA ARG A 15 -9.29 24.83 -8.22
C ARG A 15 -8.94 26.07 -9.09
N SER A 16 -9.48 26.11 -10.32
CA SER A 16 -9.27 27.17 -11.34
C SER A 16 -7.88 27.34 -11.95
N VAL A 17 -6.98 26.34 -11.85
CA VAL A 17 -5.68 26.35 -12.56
C VAL A 17 -5.52 25.05 -13.36
N ALA A 18 -5.50 25.15 -14.68
CA ALA A 18 -5.06 24.05 -15.54
C ALA A 18 -3.53 23.85 -15.43
N ILE A 19 -3.06 22.60 -15.35
CA ILE A 19 -1.64 22.28 -15.53
C ILE A 19 -1.49 21.39 -16.76
N THR A 20 -0.64 21.80 -17.69
CA THR A 20 -0.14 20.98 -18.80
C THR A 20 1.25 20.49 -18.45
N CYS A 21 1.60 19.25 -18.78
CA CYS A 21 2.98 18.78 -18.60
C CYS A 21 3.61 18.60 -19.97
N ASP A 22 4.75 19.26 -20.20
CA ASP A 22 5.57 19.09 -21.41
C ASP A 22 6.73 18.11 -21.19
N GLY A 23 6.78 17.49 -20.01
CA GLY A 23 7.77 16.49 -19.61
C GLY A 23 7.27 15.05 -19.67
N TRP A 24 7.92 14.20 -18.88
CA TRP A 24 7.70 12.75 -18.87
C TRP A 24 6.54 12.29 -17.96
N ALA A 25 5.77 13.23 -17.42
CA ALA A 25 4.65 12.99 -16.52
C ALA A 25 3.32 13.48 -17.13
N MET A 26 2.26 12.69 -16.92
CA MET A 26 0.90 12.98 -17.37
C MET A 26 0.09 13.56 -16.19
N PRO A 27 -0.42 14.80 -16.28
CA PRO A 27 -1.20 15.39 -15.20
C PRO A 27 -2.64 14.89 -15.24
N PHE A 28 -3.17 14.46 -14.09
CA PHE A 28 -4.60 14.31 -13.89
C PHE A 28 -5.07 14.70 -12.49
N THR A 29 -6.36 14.97 -12.35
CA THR A 29 -7.00 15.23 -11.05
C THR A 29 -7.85 14.03 -10.67
N VAL A 30 -7.67 13.50 -9.47
CA VAL A 30 -8.58 12.49 -8.89
C VAL A 30 -9.49 13.15 -7.87
N VAL A 31 -10.74 12.68 -7.82
CA VAL A 31 -11.66 12.99 -6.73
C VAL A 31 -11.49 11.90 -5.68
N GLU A 32 -11.03 12.27 -4.49
CA GLU A 32 -10.87 11.40 -3.33
C GLU A 32 -11.97 11.74 -2.31
N GLU A 33 -12.65 10.73 -1.79
CA GLU A 33 -13.54 10.90 -0.63
C GLU A 33 -12.71 10.97 0.65
N ASN A 34 -12.85 12.06 1.39
CA ASN A 34 -12.20 12.28 2.69
C ASN A 34 -13.27 12.34 3.80
N PRO A 35 -12.89 12.21 5.08
CA PRO A 35 -13.83 12.29 6.20
C PRO A 35 -14.67 13.59 6.24
N THR A 36 -14.16 14.66 5.62
CA THR A 36 -14.79 15.99 5.54
C THR A 36 -15.50 16.25 4.21
N GLY A 37 -15.60 15.25 3.31
CA GLY A 37 -16.27 15.34 2.01
C GLY A 37 -15.37 15.01 0.81
N LEU A 38 -15.85 15.31 -0.40
CA LEU A 38 -15.11 15.07 -1.64
C LEU A 38 -13.97 16.09 -1.81
N GLY A 39 -12.73 15.62 -1.84
CA GLY A 39 -11.53 16.40 -2.14
C GLY A 39 -11.04 16.13 -3.56
N ARG A 40 -10.45 17.16 -4.20
CA ARG A 40 -9.71 16.98 -5.46
C ARG A 40 -8.22 16.92 -5.17
N ARG A 41 -7.52 15.97 -5.80
CA ARG A 41 -6.08 15.81 -5.68
C ARG A 41 -5.42 15.80 -7.03
N PHE A 42 -4.37 16.60 -7.16
CA PHE A 42 -3.50 16.58 -8.33
C PHE A 42 -2.60 15.34 -8.33
N VAL A 43 -2.44 14.72 -9.49
CA VAL A 43 -1.52 13.60 -9.73
C VAL A 43 -0.74 13.89 -11.01
N ALA A 44 0.58 14.08 -10.87
CA ALA A 44 1.49 14.03 -12.00
C ALA A 44 2.00 12.59 -12.17
N TRP A 45 1.41 11.83 -13.10
CA TRP A 45 1.71 10.42 -13.28
C TRP A 45 2.92 10.19 -14.19
N PRO A 46 4.05 9.69 -13.66
CA PRO A 46 5.34 9.74 -14.35
C PRO A 46 5.57 8.53 -15.27
N LYS A 47 4.53 8.07 -15.99
CA LYS A 47 4.59 6.87 -16.84
C LYS A 47 5.76 6.90 -17.83
N GLY A 48 5.96 8.05 -18.48
CA GLY A 48 7.06 8.23 -19.41
C GLY A 48 8.41 8.09 -18.71
N LYS A 49 8.58 8.74 -17.54
CA LYS A 49 9.87 8.75 -16.85
C LYS A 49 10.23 7.36 -16.33
N ASN A 50 9.26 6.62 -15.81
CA ASN A 50 9.46 5.24 -15.37
C ASN A 50 9.93 4.35 -16.54
N ALA A 51 9.40 4.56 -17.76
CA ALA A 51 9.80 3.79 -18.94
C ALA A 51 11.21 4.12 -19.45
N HIS A 52 11.78 5.28 -19.10
CA HIS A 52 13.05 5.74 -19.66
C HIS A 52 14.27 5.01 -19.08
N GLY A 53 14.23 4.60 -17.81
CA GLY A 53 15.22 3.66 -17.24
C GLY A 53 16.61 4.22 -16.87
N ASP A 54 16.88 5.53 -17.00
CA ASP A 54 18.23 6.12 -16.85
C ASP A 54 18.80 6.19 -15.41
N CYS A 55 18.28 5.40 -14.47
CA CYS A 55 18.76 5.44 -13.10
C CYS A 55 19.91 4.45 -12.90
N GLU A 56 21.11 4.97 -12.67
CA GLU A 56 22.31 4.18 -12.37
C GLU A 56 22.18 3.40 -11.04
N ALA A 57 21.40 3.91 -10.09
CA ALA A 57 21.16 3.26 -8.81
C ALA A 57 20.24 2.03 -8.98
N LYS A 58 20.84 0.85 -9.09
CA LYS A 58 20.15 -0.43 -8.91
C LYS A 58 20.03 -0.75 -7.40
N ALA A 59 19.27 0.04 -6.66
CA ALA A 59 18.88 -0.34 -5.31
C ALA A 59 17.68 -1.29 -5.39
N SER A 60 17.92 -2.54 -5.75
CA SER A 60 16.88 -3.56 -5.69
C SER A 60 16.35 -3.65 -4.26
N LEU A 61 15.05 -3.42 -4.05
CA LEU A 61 14.35 -3.81 -2.82
C LEU A 61 14.29 -5.35 -2.77
N THR A 62 15.44 -6.01 -2.60
CA THR A 62 15.55 -7.46 -2.41
C THR A 62 14.93 -7.91 -1.09
N HIS A 63 14.52 -6.98 -0.23
CA HIS A 63 13.90 -7.28 1.04
C HIS A 63 12.44 -7.68 0.83
N VAL A 64 12.16 -8.99 0.92
CA VAL A 64 10.80 -9.50 1.13
C VAL A 64 10.32 -8.96 2.48
N PRO A 65 9.31 -8.07 2.53
CA PRO A 65 8.83 -7.53 3.78
C PRO A 65 8.18 -8.64 4.61
N TYR A 66 8.86 -9.08 5.68
CA TYR A 66 8.32 -10.03 6.65
C TYR A 66 7.29 -9.34 7.54
N HIS A 67 6.04 -9.26 7.07
CA HIS A 67 4.98 -8.47 7.73
C HIS A 67 4.56 -9.01 9.11
N LEU A 68 4.73 -10.31 9.37
CA LEU A 68 4.23 -10.99 10.57
C LEU A 68 5.21 -11.01 11.75
N VAL A 69 6.51 -10.75 11.52
CA VAL A 69 7.52 -10.83 12.59
C VAL A 69 7.35 -9.69 13.62
N ALA A 70 6.78 -8.55 13.19
CA ALA A 70 6.47 -7.39 14.02
C ALA A 70 5.34 -7.60 15.04
N VAL A 71 4.65 -8.75 14.98
CA VAL A 71 3.41 -9.00 15.72
C VAL A 71 3.67 -9.68 17.07
N PHE A 72 4.81 -10.37 17.23
CA PHE A 72 5.08 -11.22 18.40
C PHE A 72 5.92 -10.53 19.49
N GLY A 73 6.04 -9.21 19.46
CA GLY A 73 6.64 -8.45 20.58
C GLY A 73 5.60 -8.20 21.67
N GLU A 74 6.08 -8.04 22.92
CA GLU A 74 5.26 -7.64 24.09
C GLU A 74 4.43 -6.39 23.78
N VAL A 75 5.08 -5.39 23.17
CA VAL A 75 4.45 -4.16 22.69
C VAL A 75 4.95 -3.83 21.29
N SER A 76 4.17 -3.02 20.56
CA SER A 76 4.62 -2.44 19.30
C SER A 76 4.48 -0.92 19.30
N ALA A 77 5.29 -0.29 18.45
CA ALA A 77 5.12 1.11 18.07
C ALA A 77 5.09 1.22 16.57
N VAL A 78 4.09 1.92 16.04
CA VAL A 78 3.97 2.23 14.61
C VAL A 78 3.85 3.73 14.44
N PHE A 79 4.68 4.27 13.54
CA PHE A 79 4.72 5.67 13.18
C PHE A 79 4.32 5.84 11.72
N ASP A 80 3.43 6.79 11.44
CA ASP A 80 3.16 7.22 10.07
C ASP A 80 4.28 8.15 9.59
N LEU A 81 4.86 7.83 8.43
CA LEU A 81 5.84 8.65 7.73
C LEU A 81 5.20 9.42 6.55
N LYS A 82 3.88 9.36 6.39
CA LYS A 82 3.18 10.04 5.28
C LYS A 82 3.51 11.51 5.12
N ALA A 83 3.67 12.23 6.22
CA ALA A 83 4.06 13.64 6.20
C ALA A 83 5.54 13.83 5.83
N SER A 84 6.43 12.94 6.29
CA SER A 84 7.87 13.05 6.04
C SER A 84 8.23 12.81 4.56
N PHE A 85 7.36 12.13 3.79
CA PHE A 85 7.54 11.98 2.34
C PHE A 85 7.52 13.27 1.53
N PHE A 86 7.04 14.37 2.12
CA PHE A 86 7.10 15.70 1.49
C PHE A 86 8.42 16.42 1.74
N HIS A 87 9.37 15.83 2.48
CA HIS A 87 10.67 16.46 2.77
C HIS A 87 11.79 16.01 1.83
N ALA A 88 11.67 14.84 1.19
CA ALA A 88 12.70 14.35 0.26
C ALA A 88 12.72 15.17 -1.04
N SER A 89 13.76 15.99 -1.23
CA SER A 89 13.99 16.78 -2.44
C SER A 89 14.35 15.90 -3.63
N LEU A 90 13.83 16.24 -4.81
CA LEU A 90 14.47 15.82 -6.04
C LEU A 90 15.76 16.61 -6.26
N PRO A 91 16.86 15.95 -6.68
CA PRO A 91 18.05 16.64 -7.18
C PRO A 91 17.69 17.61 -8.29
N GLN A 92 18.30 18.79 -8.33
CA GLN A 92 17.94 19.86 -9.27
C GLN A 92 17.98 19.39 -10.74
N GLY A 93 19.01 18.63 -11.13
CA GLY A 93 19.13 18.05 -12.47
C GLY A 93 18.01 17.07 -12.85
N SER A 94 17.38 16.42 -11.87
CA SER A 94 16.29 15.47 -12.10
C SER A 94 14.91 16.13 -12.18
N ARG A 95 14.75 17.37 -11.68
CA ARG A 95 13.45 18.08 -11.65
C ARG A 95 12.94 18.40 -13.05
N ALA A 96 13.83 18.56 -14.01
CA ALA A 96 13.49 18.80 -15.41
C ALA A 96 12.58 17.71 -16.01
N SER A 97 12.68 16.47 -15.50
CA SER A 97 11.82 15.37 -15.94
C SER A 97 10.35 15.53 -15.53
N PHE A 98 10.07 16.40 -14.56
CA PHE A 98 8.76 16.61 -13.93
C PHE A 98 8.30 18.07 -14.03
N ARG A 99 8.44 18.64 -15.23
CA ARG A 99 8.02 19.99 -15.59
C ARG A 99 6.61 20.03 -16.13
N GLY A 100 5.93 21.14 -15.89
CA GLY A 100 4.70 21.51 -16.57
C GLY A 100 4.50 23.01 -16.61
N HIS A 101 3.48 23.45 -17.33
CA HIS A 101 3.04 24.82 -17.36
C HIS A 101 1.70 24.93 -16.66
N THR A 102 1.52 26.00 -15.88
CA THR A 102 0.18 26.40 -15.46
C THR A 102 -0.57 27.03 -16.63
N GLU A 103 -1.87 27.20 -16.49
CA GLU A 103 -2.76 27.85 -17.46
C GLU A 103 -2.25 29.21 -17.98
N PRO A 104 -1.69 30.12 -17.15
CA PRO A 104 -1.05 31.34 -17.63
C PRO A 104 0.34 31.12 -18.29
N GLY A 105 0.73 29.89 -18.62
CA GLY A 105 1.99 29.57 -19.29
C GLY A 105 3.22 29.60 -18.39
N ARG A 106 3.07 29.67 -17.07
CA ARG A 106 4.21 29.69 -16.14
C ARG A 106 4.78 28.28 -15.98
N LEU A 107 6.08 28.12 -16.25
CA LEU A 107 6.80 26.88 -15.99
C LEU A 107 6.86 26.59 -14.48
N VAL A 108 6.47 25.38 -14.11
CA VAL A 108 6.55 24.82 -12.76
C VAL A 108 7.30 23.50 -12.79
N GLU A 109 8.06 23.24 -11.73
CA GLU A 109 8.83 22.00 -11.58
C GLU A 109 8.45 21.29 -10.28
N ALA A 110 8.37 19.97 -10.32
CA ALA A 110 8.24 19.21 -9.09
C ALA A 110 9.54 19.27 -8.28
N THR A 111 9.45 19.81 -7.06
CA THR A 111 10.57 19.80 -6.10
C THR A 111 10.67 18.49 -5.32
N ARG A 112 9.62 17.66 -5.38
CA ARG A 112 9.47 16.39 -4.66
C ARG A 112 9.09 15.26 -5.63
N PRO A 113 9.47 14.00 -5.34
CA PRO A 113 9.09 12.86 -6.17
C PRO A 113 7.56 12.73 -6.32
N PRO A 114 7.01 12.71 -7.55
CA PRO A 114 5.57 12.59 -7.75
C PRO A 114 5.05 11.22 -7.32
N LYS A 115 3.73 11.10 -7.11
CA LYS A 115 3.09 9.81 -6.86
C LYS A 115 3.18 8.95 -8.13
N GLY A 116 3.50 7.68 -7.96
CA GLY A 116 3.68 6.75 -9.09
C GLY A 116 5.07 6.77 -9.71
N TYR A 117 6.01 7.57 -9.19
CA TYR A 117 7.41 7.47 -9.60
C TYR A 117 8.00 6.18 -9.06
N GLU A 118 8.50 5.32 -9.95
CA GLU A 118 8.94 3.97 -9.61
C GLU A 118 10.02 3.93 -8.53
N ARG A 119 10.91 4.93 -8.52
CA ARG A 119 12.01 5.03 -7.55
C ARG A 119 11.64 5.69 -6.23
N ARG A 120 10.45 6.30 -6.15
CA ARG A 120 10.00 6.94 -4.92
C ARG A 120 9.92 5.94 -3.76
N PRO A 121 9.30 4.74 -3.89
CA PRO A 121 9.36 3.70 -2.87
C PRO A 121 10.76 3.43 -2.31
N GLU A 122 11.78 3.28 -3.18
CA GLU A 122 13.17 3.01 -2.79
C GLU A 122 13.77 4.16 -1.98
N MET A 123 13.67 5.39 -2.51
CA MET A 123 14.16 6.59 -1.81
C MET A 123 13.53 6.71 -0.42
N LEU A 124 12.21 6.53 -0.35
CA LEU A 124 11.46 6.66 0.89
C LEU A 124 11.76 5.53 1.88
N HIS A 125 11.96 4.31 1.38
CA HIS A 125 12.35 3.18 2.20
C HIS A 125 13.72 3.42 2.83
N THR A 126 14.71 3.88 2.07
CA THR A 126 16.05 4.20 2.60
C THR A 126 15.99 5.31 3.65
N VAL A 127 15.28 6.41 3.38
CA VAL A 127 15.10 7.49 4.36
C VAL A 127 14.44 6.96 5.63
N ALA A 128 13.39 6.16 5.49
CA ALA A 128 12.71 5.56 6.63
C ALA A 128 13.63 4.65 7.46
N ARG A 129 14.49 3.84 6.82
CA ARG A 129 15.50 3.00 7.50
C ARG A 129 16.50 3.83 8.30
N VAL A 130 16.98 4.93 7.74
CA VAL A 130 17.90 5.84 8.44
C VAL A 130 17.22 6.48 9.64
N LEU A 131 15.98 6.98 9.47
CA LEU A 131 15.23 7.64 10.54
C LEU A 131 15.01 6.74 11.76
N VAL A 132 14.75 5.46 11.54
CA VAL A 132 14.50 4.51 12.63
C VAL A 132 15.76 3.85 13.18
N GLY A 133 16.90 4.18 12.61
CA GLY A 133 18.19 3.67 13.05
C GLY A 133 18.44 2.22 12.64
N ASP A 134 17.98 1.77 11.48
CA ASP A 134 18.25 0.39 11.05
C ASP A 134 19.78 0.13 11.03
N PRO A 135 20.27 -0.85 11.81
CA PRO A 135 21.70 -1.07 12.04
C PRO A 135 22.47 -1.43 10.77
N ALA A 136 21.81 -1.82 9.68
CA ALA A 136 22.46 -2.07 8.40
C ALA A 136 22.74 -0.78 7.61
N VAL A 137 22.18 0.37 7.99
CA VAL A 137 22.37 1.66 7.28
C VAL A 137 22.82 2.80 8.19
N VAL A 138 22.77 2.63 9.51
CA VAL A 138 23.28 3.62 10.47
C VAL A 138 24.38 3.05 11.35
N SER A 139 25.21 3.92 11.91
CA SER A 139 26.19 3.54 12.93
C SER A 139 25.52 3.10 14.23
N SER A 140 26.23 2.29 15.03
CA SER A 140 25.74 1.72 16.30
C SER A 140 25.17 2.76 17.27
N LYS A 141 25.65 4.00 17.25
CA LYS A 141 25.14 5.11 18.08
C LYS A 141 23.68 5.50 17.80
N TYR A 142 23.19 5.27 16.58
CA TYR A 142 21.81 5.58 16.19
C TYR A 142 20.94 4.33 16.10
N ALA A 143 21.53 3.14 16.29
CA ALA A 143 20.83 1.88 16.17
C ALA A 143 19.92 1.61 17.38
N PRO A 144 18.79 0.91 17.19
CA PRO A 144 17.97 0.44 18.30
C PRO A 144 18.75 -0.55 19.18
N PRO A 145 18.27 -0.79 20.41
CA PRO A 145 18.66 -1.98 21.17
C PRO A 145 18.42 -3.25 20.35
N ARG A 146 19.35 -4.22 20.42
CA ARG A 146 19.25 -5.52 19.71
C ARG A 146 18.01 -6.34 20.08
N SER A 147 17.36 -6.03 21.19
CA SER A 147 16.11 -6.66 21.63
C SER A 147 14.89 -6.20 20.84
N LEU A 148 14.98 -5.12 20.05
CA LEU A 148 13.90 -4.64 19.21
C LEU A 148 14.00 -5.17 17.79
N LYS A 149 12.84 -5.47 17.21
CA LYS A 149 12.70 -5.83 15.80
C LYS A 149 12.13 -4.64 15.04
N ILE A 150 12.96 -4.01 14.19
CA ILE A 150 12.55 -2.91 13.32
C ILE A 150 11.95 -3.45 12.02
N HIS A 151 10.85 -2.82 11.59
CA HIS A 151 10.15 -3.15 10.36
C HIS A 151 9.79 -1.88 9.60
N VAL A 152 10.56 -1.58 8.56
CA VAL A 152 10.31 -0.42 7.68
C VAL A 152 9.38 -0.83 6.54
N ARG A 153 8.32 -0.05 6.34
CA ARG A 153 7.37 -0.21 5.23
C ARG A 153 7.32 1.08 4.42
N ILE A 154 6.86 0.98 3.17
CA ILE A 154 6.51 2.18 2.40
C ILE A 154 5.31 2.81 3.12
N GLY A 155 5.45 4.03 3.59
CA GLY A 155 4.36 4.69 4.31
C GLY A 155 4.65 4.89 5.80
N ASN A 156 5.10 3.82 6.46
CA ASN A 156 5.07 3.69 7.92
C ASN A 156 6.30 2.92 8.40
N VAL A 157 6.68 3.12 9.65
CA VAL A 157 7.65 2.24 10.31
C VAL A 157 7.05 1.65 11.57
N GLY A 158 7.27 0.36 11.76
CA GLY A 158 6.92 -0.37 12.96
C GLY A 158 8.17 -0.87 13.69
N THR A 159 8.08 -0.95 15.01
CA THR A 159 9.02 -1.71 15.84
C THR A 159 8.25 -2.52 16.86
N SER A 160 8.78 -3.66 17.26
CA SER A 160 8.17 -4.53 18.27
C SER A 160 9.24 -5.14 19.17
N GLY A 161 8.94 -5.28 20.45
CA GLY A 161 9.84 -5.89 21.42
C GLY A 161 9.45 -5.57 22.86
N PRO A 162 10.36 -5.77 23.82
CA PRO A 162 10.11 -5.48 25.22
C PRO A 162 9.80 -4.00 25.45
N ARG A 163 8.89 -3.71 26.39
CA ARG A 163 8.44 -2.34 26.70
C ARG A 163 9.60 -1.38 27.00
N HIS A 164 10.52 -1.79 27.87
CA HIS A 164 11.70 -0.99 28.24
C HIS A 164 12.61 -0.68 27.03
N GLY A 165 12.70 -1.60 26.06
CA GLY A 165 13.47 -1.42 24.84
C GLY A 165 12.82 -0.36 23.94
N LEU A 166 11.50 -0.42 23.81
CA LEU A 166 10.71 0.51 23.01
C LEU A 166 10.79 1.93 23.55
N ASP A 167 10.71 2.10 24.86
CA ASP A 167 10.83 3.40 25.53
C ASP A 167 12.22 4.02 25.26
N LYS A 168 13.28 3.21 25.39
CA LYS A 168 14.65 3.64 25.09
C LYS A 168 14.81 4.05 23.63
N TRP A 169 14.27 3.28 22.70
CA TRP A 169 14.32 3.61 21.28
C TRP A 169 13.48 4.85 20.93
N GLY A 170 12.31 5.03 21.55
CA GLY A 170 11.46 6.23 21.39
C GLY A 170 12.20 7.54 21.72
N ARG A 171 13.03 7.51 22.77
CA ARG A 171 13.90 8.63 23.17
C ARG A 171 15.04 8.92 22.18
N VAL A 172 15.41 7.96 21.33
CA VAL A 172 16.45 8.12 20.30
C VAL A 172 15.85 8.54 18.96
N VAL A 173 14.77 7.89 18.54
CA VAL A 173 14.17 8.10 17.21
C VAL A 173 13.56 9.49 17.05
N THR A 174 12.95 10.03 18.12
CA THR A 174 12.27 11.33 18.06
C THR A 174 13.27 12.49 17.88
N PRO A 175 14.38 12.57 18.66
CA PRO A 175 15.43 13.56 18.38
C PRO A 175 16.11 13.37 17.03
N ASN A 176 16.38 12.13 16.61
CA ASN A 176 16.96 11.87 15.29
C ASN A 176 16.07 12.39 14.16
N ALA A 177 14.76 12.14 14.23
CA ALA A 177 13.80 12.67 13.29
C ALA A 177 13.83 14.20 13.25
N ARG A 178 13.83 14.85 14.43
CA ARG A 178 13.91 16.32 14.52
C ARG A 178 15.21 16.86 13.93
N GLN A 179 16.35 16.22 14.18
CA GLN A 179 17.63 16.60 13.60
C GLN A 179 17.64 16.48 12.07
N CYS A 180 16.91 15.51 11.52
CA CYS A 180 16.68 15.37 10.08
C CYS A 180 15.60 16.32 9.53
N GLY A 181 15.11 17.28 10.32
CA GLY A 181 14.09 18.24 9.91
C GLY A 181 12.72 17.59 9.64
N THR A 182 12.43 16.47 10.30
CA THR A 182 11.18 15.74 10.15
C THR A 182 10.53 15.45 11.50
N MET A 183 9.23 15.19 11.48
CA MET A 183 8.49 14.71 12.64
C MET A 183 7.91 13.34 12.30
N LEU A 184 8.02 12.42 13.25
CA LEU A 184 7.24 11.19 13.18
C LEU A 184 5.77 11.57 13.34
N GLY A 185 4.91 11.06 12.45
CA GLY A 185 3.48 11.30 12.52
C GLY A 185 2.84 10.61 13.74
N GLU A 186 1.50 10.62 13.77
CA GLU A 186 0.72 9.96 14.81
C GLU A 186 1.27 8.57 15.12
N SER A 187 1.62 8.38 16.38
CA SER A 187 2.30 7.19 16.87
C SER A 187 1.37 6.41 17.79
N ASN A 188 1.11 5.15 17.45
CA ASN A 188 0.56 4.21 18.40
C ASN A 188 1.75 3.62 19.19
N CYS A 189 2.29 4.39 20.13
CA CYS A 189 3.37 3.94 21.01
C CYS A 189 2.82 2.99 22.06
N LEU A 190 3.53 1.89 22.33
CA LEU A 190 3.16 0.90 23.35
C LEU A 190 1.77 0.29 23.10
N ALA A 191 1.41 0.13 21.85
CA ALA A 191 0.09 -0.36 21.52
C ALA A 191 0.05 -1.89 21.67
N GLU A 192 -0.77 -2.33 22.62
CA GLU A 192 -1.17 -3.73 22.78
C GLU A 192 -2.03 -4.21 21.60
N LYS A 193 -2.55 -3.28 20.78
CA LYS A 193 -3.28 -3.56 19.55
C LYS A 193 -2.71 -2.74 18.39
N CYS A 194 -2.39 -3.40 17.29
CA CYS A 194 -1.85 -2.76 16.10
C CYS A 194 -2.72 -3.07 14.89
N GLU A 195 -3.12 -2.06 14.11
CA GLU A 195 -3.84 -2.26 12.85
C GLU A 195 -2.91 -2.15 11.64
N PHE A 196 -3.05 -3.07 10.68
CA PHE A 196 -2.31 -3.05 9.42
C PHE A 196 -3.11 -3.70 8.29
N ILE A 197 -3.32 -2.96 7.19
CA ILE A 197 -3.99 -3.42 5.95
C ILE A 197 -5.25 -4.25 6.25
N GLY A 198 -6.17 -3.69 7.03
CA GLY A 198 -7.44 -4.35 7.34
C GLY A 198 -7.34 -5.51 8.34
N ALA A 199 -6.15 -5.81 8.88
CA ALA A 199 -5.94 -6.68 10.03
C ALA A 199 -5.74 -5.86 11.32
N SER A 200 -6.21 -6.40 12.44
CA SER A 200 -6.00 -5.91 13.80
C SER A 200 -5.32 -7.02 14.59
N PHE A 201 -4.11 -6.74 15.06
CA PHE A 201 -3.28 -7.63 15.85
C PHE A 201 -3.42 -7.26 17.33
N SER A 202 -3.60 -8.25 18.19
CA SER A 202 -3.56 -8.09 19.65
C SER A 202 -2.31 -8.80 20.18
N HIS A 203 -1.44 -8.01 20.80
CA HIS A 203 -0.22 -8.46 21.47
C HIS A 203 -0.53 -9.15 22.80
N GLU A 204 -1.62 -8.80 23.47
CA GLU A 204 -2.07 -9.47 24.72
C GLU A 204 -2.43 -10.94 24.49
N THR A 205 -3.11 -11.23 23.37
CA THR A 205 -3.68 -12.55 23.08
C THR A 205 -2.92 -13.29 21.98
N ASP A 206 -1.89 -12.66 21.40
CA ASP A 206 -1.18 -13.13 20.22
C ASP A 206 -2.12 -13.55 19.07
N THR A 207 -3.19 -12.78 18.86
CA THR A 207 -4.20 -13.07 17.83
C THR A 207 -4.32 -11.97 16.79
N VAL A 208 -4.80 -12.36 15.60
CA VAL A 208 -5.17 -11.46 14.53
C VAL A 208 -6.65 -11.59 14.19
N ARG A 209 -7.30 -10.46 13.91
CA ARG A 209 -8.69 -10.35 13.43
C ARG A 209 -8.77 -9.30 12.33
N LEU A 210 -9.90 -9.19 11.65
CA LEU A 210 -10.16 -8.07 10.73
C LEU A 210 -10.48 -6.81 11.50
N THR A 211 -10.09 -5.65 10.97
CA THR A 211 -10.50 -4.34 11.51
C THR A 211 -11.98 -4.11 11.27
N GLN A 212 -12.60 -3.26 12.09
CA GLN A 212 -14.02 -2.89 11.91
C GLN A 212 -14.28 -2.26 10.54
N LYS A 213 -13.32 -1.47 10.04
CA LYS A 213 -13.39 -0.90 8.69
C LYS A 213 -13.40 -1.99 7.60
N ALA A 214 -12.60 -3.05 7.75
CA ALA A 214 -12.60 -4.16 6.80
C ALA A 214 -13.91 -4.94 6.84
N ILE A 215 -14.47 -5.19 8.04
CA ILE A 215 -15.77 -5.84 8.21
C ILE A 215 -16.89 -5.01 7.57
N ARG A 216 -16.92 -3.69 7.82
CA ARG A 216 -17.93 -2.80 7.24
C ARG A 216 -17.90 -2.84 5.71
N LYS A 217 -16.70 -2.72 5.12
CA LYS A 217 -16.52 -2.88 3.67
C LYS A 217 -16.95 -4.26 3.18
N LEU A 218 -16.69 -5.31 3.94
CA LEU A 218 -17.12 -6.66 3.57
C LEU A 218 -18.65 -6.79 3.59
N ARG A 219 -19.33 -6.12 4.52
CA ARG A 219 -20.80 -6.07 4.60
C ARG A 219 -21.42 -5.26 3.48
N GLU A 220 -20.85 -4.11 3.13
CA GLU A 220 -21.35 -3.27 2.01
C GLU A 220 -21.33 -4.02 0.66
N ALA A 221 -20.50 -5.05 0.53
CA ALA A 221 -20.43 -5.87 -0.67
C ALA A 221 -21.44 -7.05 -0.71
N LEU A 222 -22.35 -7.14 0.28
CA LEU A 222 -23.35 -8.20 0.40
C LEU A 222 -24.50 -8.04 -0.62
N SER A 223 -24.32 -8.59 -1.83
CA SER A 223 -25.43 -8.93 -2.74
C SER A 223 -24.98 -9.97 -3.77
N LEU A 224 -24.51 -11.13 -3.30
CA LEU A 224 -23.93 -12.21 -4.13
C LEU A 224 -24.82 -12.69 -5.29
N GLU A 225 -26.14 -12.55 -5.16
CA GLU A 225 -27.14 -13.03 -6.14
C GLU A 225 -27.32 -12.10 -7.33
N ARG A 226 -26.96 -10.81 -7.19
CA ARG A 226 -27.13 -9.77 -8.21
C ARG A 226 -25.84 -9.00 -8.50
N LEU A 227 -24.69 -9.65 -8.30
CA LEU A 227 -23.40 -9.02 -8.59
C LEU A 227 -23.26 -8.73 -10.08
N THR A 228 -22.84 -7.51 -10.40
CA THR A 228 -22.20 -7.21 -11.68
C THR A 228 -20.78 -7.79 -11.70
N VAL A 229 -20.14 -7.84 -12.86
CA VAL A 229 -18.73 -8.26 -12.94
C VAL A 229 -17.81 -7.34 -12.12
N VAL A 230 -18.05 -6.02 -12.13
CA VAL A 230 -17.35 -5.06 -11.23
C VAL A 230 -17.56 -5.43 -9.76
N GLY A 231 -18.81 -5.68 -9.38
CA GLY A 231 -19.15 -6.07 -8.01
C GLY A 231 -18.41 -7.35 -7.62
N LEU A 232 -18.36 -8.33 -8.52
CA LEU A 232 -17.68 -9.60 -8.30
C LEU A 232 -16.17 -9.41 -8.06
N GLU A 233 -15.51 -8.60 -8.87
CA GLU A 233 -14.10 -8.27 -8.72
C GLU A 233 -13.83 -7.58 -7.38
N CYS A 234 -14.63 -6.57 -7.05
CA CYS A 234 -14.51 -5.83 -5.80
C CYS A 234 -14.71 -6.72 -4.57
N LEU A 235 -15.77 -7.55 -4.57
CA LEU A 235 -16.06 -8.48 -3.49
C LEU A 235 -14.94 -9.51 -3.35
N THR A 236 -14.46 -10.07 -4.45
CA THR A 236 -13.39 -11.09 -4.44
C THR A 236 -12.11 -10.51 -3.86
N SER A 237 -11.73 -9.29 -4.24
CA SER A 237 -10.57 -8.59 -3.67
C SER A 237 -10.70 -8.44 -2.15
N ARG A 238 -11.87 -8.00 -1.65
CA ARG A 238 -12.14 -7.85 -0.22
C ARG A 238 -12.10 -9.18 0.52
N VAL A 239 -12.72 -10.22 -0.05
CA VAL A 239 -12.81 -11.57 0.52
C VAL A 239 -11.44 -12.24 0.58
N VAL A 240 -10.62 -12.13 -0.48
CA VAL A 240 -9.26 -12.68 -0.51
C VAL A 240 -8.38 -11.98 0.54
N CYS A 241 -8.43 -10.65 0.62
CA CYS A 241 -7.74 -9.89 1.67
C CYS A 241 -8.15 -10.38 3.06
N ALA A 242 -9.46 -10.48 3.32
CA ALA A 242 -9.99 -10.90 4.60
C ALA A 242 -9.64 -12.36 4.97
N ALA A 243 -9.66 -13.26 3.97
CA ALA A 243 -9.30 -14.65 4.15
C ALA A 243 -7.80 -14.86 4.37
N GLY A 244 -6.95 -14.00 3.80
CA GLY A 244 -5.52 -13.98 4.06
C GLY A 244 -5.21 -13.74 5.53
N VAL A 245 -5.91 -12.78 6.16
CA VAL A 245 -5.79 -12.51 7.61
C VAL A 245 -6.23 -13.70 8.45
N ARG A 246 -7.27 -14.42 8.00
CA ARG A 246 -7.86 -15.53 8.75
C ARG A 246 -7.28 -16.90 8.43
N GLY A 247 -6.32 -17.01 7.50
CA GLY A 247 -5.77 -18.29 7.05
C GLY A 247 -6.78 -19.21 6.37
N ALA A 248 -7.86 -18.65 5.80
CA ALA A 248 -9.04 -19.40 5.36
C ALA A 248 -9.13 -19.59 3.84
N LEU A 249 -8.08 -19.33 3.06
CA LEU A 249 -8.14 -19.32 1.58
C LEU A 249 -8.42 -20.69 0.96
N LEU A 250 -7.84 -21.77 1.51
CA LEU A 250 -7.95 -23.12 0.92
C LEU A 250 -9.36 -23.69 0.96
N GLY A 251 -10.15 -23.38 2.00
CA GLY A 251 -11.52 -23.85 2.16
C GLY A 251 -12.49 -23.37 1.08
N TYR A 252 -12.07 -22.41 0.24
CA TYR A 252 -12.93 -21.76 -0.75
C TYR A 252 -12.31 -21.72 -2.15
N TYR A 253 -11.38 -22.64 -2.42
CA TYR A 253 -10.73 -22.81 -3.72
C TYR A 253 -11.74 -22.92 -4.88
N PHE A 254 -12.81 -23.70 -4.71
CA PHE A 254 -13.84 -23.87 -5.76
C PHE A 254 -14.57 -22.57 -6.09
N SER A 255 -14.90 -21.75 -5.08
CA SER A 255 -15.49 -20.42 -5.29
C SER A 255 -14.51 -19.51 -6.03
N LEU A 256 -13.24 -19.48 -5.62
CA LEU A 256 -12.20 -18.71 -6.30
C LEU A 256 -11.99 -19.14 -7.75
N LYS A 257 -12.07 -20.44 -8.03
CA LYS A 257 -11.99 -20.99 -9.39
C LYS A 257 -13.14 -20.49 -10.26
N ALA A 258 -14.37 -20.50 -9.74
CA ALA A 258 -15.54 -19.97 -10.45
C ALA A 258 -15.42 -18.46 -10.73
N VAL A 259 -14.91 -17.68 -9.77
CA VAL A 259 -14.60 -16.26 -9.97
C VAL A 259 -13.55 -16.07 -11.06
N ARG A 260 -12.44 -16.81 -10.99
CA ARG A 260 -11.36 -16.75 -12.00
C ARG A 260 -11.90 -17.01 -13.40
N TRP A 261 -12.78 -18.00 -13.58
CA TRP A 261 -13.39 -18.29 -14.87
C TRP A 261 -14.22 -17.12 -15.41
N ARG A 262 -14.96 -16.41 -14.55
CA ARG A 262 -15.72 -15.23 -14.97
C ARG A 262 -14.82 -14.05 -15.32
N LEU A 263 -13.80 -13.76 -14.52
CA LEU A 263 -12.83 -12.71 -14.83
C LEU A 263 -12.04 -13.01 -16.12
N SER A 264 -11.76 -14.29 -16.40
CA SER A 264 -11.14 -14.68 -17.69
C SER A 264 -12.06 -14.40 -18.88
N LYS A 265 -13.38 -14.63 -18.75
CA LYS A 265 -14.34 -14.25 -19.80
C LYS A 265 -14.43 -12.74 -20.00
N LEU A 266 -14.33 -11.95 -18.92
CA LEU A 266 -14.24 -10.49 -19.03
C LEU A 266 -13.00 -10.08 -19.85
N ASN A 267 -11.83 -10.62 -19.53
CA ASN A 267 -10.58 -10.28 -20.23
C ASN A 267 -10.61 -10.66 -21.72
N ARG A 268 -11.37 -11.68 -22.10
CA ARG A 268 -11.59 -12.09 -23.50
C ARG A 268 -12.68 -11.28 -24.22
N GLY A 269 -13.27 -10.26 -23.58
CA GLY A 269 -14.36 -9.48 -24.14
C GLY A 269 -15.72 -10.20 -24.19
N LEU A 270 -15.85 -11.35 -23.53
CA LEU A 270 -17.07 -12.18 -23.53
C LEU A 270 -18.07 -11.80 -22.42
N LEU A 271 -17.68 -10.88 -21.54
CA LEU A 271 -18.54 -10.29 -20.51
C LEU A 271 -18.32 -8.78 -20.50
N GLN A 272 -19.35 -8.03 -20.10
CA GLN A 272 -19.24 -6.61 -19.83
C GLN A 272 -19.11 -6.35 -18.33
N LEU A 273 -18.38 -5.29 -17.97
CA LEU A 273 -18.15 -4.88 -16.57
C LEU A 273 -19.47 -4.74 -15.77
N ASN A 274 -20.47 -4.13 -16.40
CA ASN A 274 -21.78 -3.86 -15.81
C ASN A 274 -22.78 -5.02 -16.02
N GLY A 275 -22.38 -6.07 -16.75
CA GLY A 275 -23.21 -7.25 -16.95
C GLY A 275 -23.31 -8.09 -15.69
N ALA A 276 -24.32 -8.96 -15.64
CA ALA A 276 -24.49 -9.92 -14.55
C ALA A 276 -23.29 -10.87 -14.46
N ALA A 277 -22.77 -11.09 -13.24
CA ALA A 277 -21.65 -11.97 -12.99
C ALA A 277 -21.97 -13.44 -13.26
N GLY A 278 -23.24 -13.85 -13.10
CA GLY A 278 -23.74 -15.17 -13.46
C GLY A 278 -23.02 -16.32 -12.74
N LEU A 279 -22.72 -16.19 -11.45
CA LEU A 279 -22.06 -17.28 -10.71
C LEU A 279 -22.98 -18.52 -10.63
N PRO A 280 -22.44 -19.75 -10.79
CA PRO A 280 -23.21 -20.96 -10.56
C PRO A 280 -23.81 -21.00 -9.14
N ALA A 281 -25.00 -21.58 -8.98
CA ALA A 281 -25.70 -21.64 -7.69
C ALA A 281 -24.84 -22.26 -6.56
N HIS A 282 -24.07 -23.30 -6.85
CA HIS A 282 -23.15 -23.90 -5.89
C HIS A 282 -22.05 -22.92 -5.44
N ALA A 283 -21.49 -22.14 -6.37
CA ALA A 283 -20.46 -21.14 -6.08
C ALA A 283 -21.02 -19.98 -5.24
N VAL A 284 -22.27 -19.56 -5.52
CA VAL A 284 -22.98 -18.58 -4.69
C VAL A 284 -23.19 -19.12 -3.27
N ARG A 285 -23.63 -20.37 -3.12
CA ARG A 285 -23.82 -21.00 -1.81
C ARG A 285 -22.51 -21.10 -1.02
N HIS A 286 -21.43 -21.59 -1.64
CA HIS A 286 -20.11 -21.65 -1.00
C HIS A 286 -19.55 -20.25 -0.70
N GLY A 287 -19.77 -19.28 -1.57
CA GLY A 287 -19.39 -17.89 -1.35
C GLY A 287 -20.11 -17.25 -0.16
N LYS A 288 -21.41 -17.52 0.01
CA LYS A 288 -22.18 -17.08 1.20
C LYS A 288 -21.63 -17.68 2.48
N LEU A 289 -21.35 -18.99 2.50
CA LEU A 289 -20.74 -19.66 3.65
C LEU A 289 -19.39 -19.05 4.01
N TRP A 290 -18.55 -18.76 2.99
CA TRP A 290 -17.28 -18.08 3.19
C TRP A 290 -17.45 -16.72 3.83
N LEU A 291 -18.35 -15.92 3.27
CA LEU A 291 -18.61 -14.56 3.70
C LEU A 291 -19.11 -14.53 5.14
N SER A 292 -20.08 -15.40 5.48
CA SER A 292 -20.56 -15.58 6.86
C SER A 292 -19.44 -15.98 7.80
N ALA A 293 -18.58 -16.92 7.38
CA ALA A 293 -17.42 -17.32 8.17
C ALA A 293 -16.51 -16.13 8.44
N LEU A 294 -16.16 -15.34 7.41
CA LEU A 294 -15.31 -14.14 7.51
C LEU A 294 -15.93 -13.05 8.40
N LEU A 295 -17.23 -12.76 8.23
CA LEU A 295 -17.98 -11.77 8.99
C LEU A 295 -18.08 -12.11 10.48
N GLY A 296 -18.04 -13.41 10.84
CA GLY A 296 -17.94 -13.83 12.23
C GLY A 296 -16.65 -13.38 12.94
N ASN A 297 -15.67 -12.84 12.19
CA ASN A 297 -14.43 -12.21 12.65
C ASN A 297 -13.76 -12.85 13.89
N ARG A 298 -13.74 -14.19 13.95
CA ARG A 298 -13.09 -14.91 15.05
C ARG A 298 -11.59 -14.64 15.01
N ALA A 299 -11.01 -14.40 16.18
CA ALA A 299 -9.58 -14.23 16.35
C ALA A 299 -8.83 -15.50 15.95
N VAL A 300 -7.70 -15.35 15.26
CA VAL A 300 -6.86 -16.46 14.79
C VAL A 300 -5.46 -16.26 15.34
N ALA A 301 -4.83 -17.32 15.83
CA ALA A 301 -3.41 -17.30 16.21
C ALA A 301 -2.55 -17.50 14.95
N PRO A 302 -1.73 -16.52 14.53
CA PRO A 302 -0.84 -16.67 13.38
C PRO A 302 0.27 -17.69 13.68
N ARG A 303 0.67 -18.47 12.67
CA ARG A 303 1.73 -19.47 12.82
C ARG A 303 3.07 -18.79 13.13
N ARG A 304 3.72 -19.21 14.23
CA ARG A 304 4.96 -18.61 14.74
C ARG A 304 6.24 -19.14 14.09
N HIS A 305 6.21 -20.33 13.48
CA HIS A 305 7.44 -21.12 13.29
C HIS A 305 7.98 -21.23 11.86
N ARG A 306 7.32 -20.67 10.83
CA ARG A 306 7.91 -20.54 9.49
C ARG A 306 7.44 -19.27 8.80
N PRO A 307 8.34 -18.35 8.41
CA PRO A 307 8.03 -17.36 7.39
C PRO A 307 7.54 -18.13 6.17
N THR A 308 6.27 -17.97 5.82
CA THR A 308 5.75 -18.52 4.58
C THR A 308 5.89 -17.41 3.56
N SER A 309 6.82 -17.56 2.62
CA SER A 309 6.92 -16.65 1.48
C SER A 309 5.60 -16.73 0.71
N ALA A 310 4.84 -15.64 0.72
CA ALA A 310 3.67 -15.51 -0.11
C ALA A 310 4.12 -14.87 -1.43
N THR A 311 4.29 -15.69 -2.46
CA THR A 311 4.50 -15.17 -3.82
C THR A 311 3.14 -14.74 -4.36
N LEU A 312 2.90 -13.43 -4.40
CA LEU A 312 1.78 -12.89 -5.15
C LEU A 312 2.19 -12.83 -6.63
N VAL A 313 1.86 -13.88 -7.37
CA VAL A 313 2.03 -13.87 -8.83
C VAL A 313 0.93 -13.00 -9.42
N ALA A 314 1.25 -11.74 -9.69
CA ALA A 314 0.47 -10.93 -10.61
C ALA A 314 0.89 -11.33 -12.03
N ASP A 315 0.29 -12.40 -12.54
CA ASP A 315 0.52 -12.81 -13.92
C ASP A 315 -0.14 -11.79 -14.86
N ALA A 316 0.67 -10.88 -15.40
CA ALA A 316 0.28 -10.02 -16.52
C ALA A 316 0.51 -10.72 -17.88
N SER A 317 1.09 -11.92 -17.87
CA SER A 317 1.37 -12.77 -19.03
C SER A 317 0.38 -13.94 -19.11
N MET A 318 -0.91 -13.61 -19.10
CA MET A 318 -1.92 -14.49 -19.67
C MET A 318 -2.49 -13.77 -20.91
N TYR A 319 -1.63 -13.60 -21.91
CA TYR A 319 -2.04 -13.33 -23.29
C TYR A 319 -2.63 -14.62 -23.88
#